data_AF-U6KY17-F1
#
_entry.id   AF-U6KY17-F1
#
_cell.length_a   1.000
_cell.length_b   1.000
_cell.length_c   1.000
_cell.angle_alpha   90.00
_cell.angle_beta   90.00
_cell.angle_gamma   90.00
#
_symmetry.space_group_name_H-M   'P 1'
#
loop_
_entity.id
_entity.type
_entity.pdbx_description
1 polymer ?
#
loop_
_entity_poly.entity_id
_entity_poly.type
_entity_poly.pdbx_seq_one_letter_code
_entity_poly.pdbx_strand_id
1 'polypeptide(L)'
;MEGLPRLSALGRVSFHPVSSVGDFRRGGSVSFCPLFCHHFFAAEEKIIGFEKVQVRLFFTPTTFQVYVHLSGQVSSKAANPTKVRSKLLQQLTQQVPFPGRVCKTPAEFEQRIRE
;
A
#
# COMPACT_ATOMS: atom_id res chain seq x y z
N MET A 1 13.25 15.43 7.59
CA MET A 1 13.07 13.97 7.81
C MET A 1 14.25 13.36 8.54
N GLU A 2 15.28 14.14 8.92
CA GLU A 2 16.36 13.64 9.78
C GLU A 2 15.79 13.12 11.11
N GLY A 3 16.38 12.03 11.60
CA GLY A 3 15.98 11.36 12.84
C GLY A 3 14.76 10.43 12.74
N LEU A 4 14.03 10.40 11.62
CA LEU A 4 12.92 9.46 11.42
C LEU A 4 13.44 8.05 11.07
N PRO A 5 12.81 6.99 11.59
CA PRO A 5 13.13 5.62 11.22
C PRO A 5 13.02 5.37 9.71
N ARG A 6 13.88 4.51 9.18
CA ARG A 6 13.92 4.12 7.77
C ARG A 6 13.83 2.61 7.68
N LEU A 7 12.64 2.11 7.37
CA LEU A 7 12.38 0.67 7.28
C LEU A 7 12.60 0.18 5.85
N SER A 8 13.12 -1.03 5.69
CA SER A 8 13.15 -1.69 4.37
C SER A 8 11.72 -1.86 3.84
N ALA A 9 11.46 -1.44 2.60
CA ALA A 9 10.17 -1.65 1.94
C ALA A 9 9.94 -3.14 1.60
N LEU A 10 11.02 -3.88 1.34
CA LEU A 10 10.96 -5.33 1.13
C LEU A 10 10.40 -6.02 2.39
N GLY A 11 9.51 -6.99 2.16
CA GLY A 11 8.78 -7.70 3.22
C GLY A 11 7.67 -6.89 3.90
N ARG A 12 7.50 -5.61 3.57
CA ARG A 12 6.42 -4.75 4.08
C ARG A 12 5.37 -4.41 3.03
N VAL A 13 5.69 -4.58 1.76
CA VAL A 13 4.78 -4.40 0.64
C VAL A 13 4.31 -5.77 0.17
N SER A 14 3.01 -5.91 -0.01
CA SER A 14 2.40 -7.16 -0.47
C SER A 14 1.22 -6.87 -1.39
N PHE A 15 1.08 -7.69 -2.43
CA PHE A 15 0.00 -7.62 -3.40
C PHE A 15 -0.97 -8.77 -3.17
N HIS A 16 -2.25 -8.45 -3.22
CA HIS A 16 -3.36 -9.35 -2.90
C HIS A 16 -4.36 -9.32 -4.07
N PRO A 17 -4.30 -10.26 -5.02
CA PRO A 17 -5.38 -10.46 -5.98
C PRO A 17 -6.70 -10.74 -5.28
N VAL A 18 -7.77 -10.10 -5.73
CA VAL A 18 -9.09 -10.19 -5.14
C VAL A 18 -10.13 -10.50 -6.21
N SER A 19 -10.67 -11.72 -6.19
CA SER A 19 -11.69 -12.18 -7.13
C SER A 19 -13.12 -12.06 -6.59
N SER A 20 -13.26 -11.80 -5.30
CA SER A 20 -14.57 -11.66 -4.64
C SER A 20 -14.51 -10.73 -3.43
N VAL A 21 -15.64 -10.16 -3.05
CA VAL A 21 -15.76 -9.37 -1.80
C VAL A 21 -15.41 -10.24 -0.57
N GLY A 22 -15.71 -11.53 -0.63
CA GLY A 22 -15.33 -12.49 0.41
C GLY A 22 -13.81 -12.59 0.57
N ASP A 23 -13.06 -12.65 -0.54
CA ASP A 23 -11.60 -12.62 -0.50
C ASP A 23 -11.10 -11.32 0.11
N PHE A 24 -11.63 -10.18 -0.35
CA PHE A 24 -11.21 -8.87 0.17
C PHE A 24 -11.35 -8.77 1.69
N ARG A 25 -12.50 -9.19 2.22
CA ARG A 25 -12.81 -9.12 3.67
C ARG A 25 -11.96 -10.06 4.52
N ARG A 26 -11.51 -11.18 3.97
CA ARG A 26 -10.52 -12.07 4.63
C ARG A 26 -9.09 -11.53 4.55
N GLY A 27 -8.86 -10.46 3.80
CA GLY A 27 -7.54 -9.90 3.53
C GLY A 27 -6.86 -10.49 2.30
N GLY A 28 -7.61 -11.00 1.33
CA GLY A 28 -7.11 -11.64 0.11
C GLY A 28 -7.15 -13.17 0.20
N SER A 29 -6.87 -13.83 -0.93
CA SER A 29 -6.80 -15.29 -1.03
C SER A 29 -5.36 -15.79 -1.02
N VAL A 30 -4.59 -15.39 -2.05
CA VAL A 30 -3.15 -15.62 -2.19
C VAL A 30 -2.48 -14.26 -2.25
N SER A 31 -1.29 -14.12 -1.67
CA SER A 31 -0.54 -12.86 -1.70
C SER A 31 0.92 -13.10 -2.07
N PHE A 32 1.56 -12.07 -2.62
CA PHE A 32 2.97 -12.11 -2.95
C PHE A 32 3.66 -10.81 -2.55
N CYS A 33 4.95 -10.91 -2.27
CA CYS A 33 5.82 -9.76 -2.04
C CYS A 33 6.61 -9.50 -3.32
N PRO A 34 6.79 -8.22 -3.72
CA PRO A 34 7.65 -7.90 -4.83
C PRO A 34 9.12 -8.20 -4.47
N LEU A 35 9.93 -8.54 -5.47
CA LEU A 35 11.38 -8.73 -5.31
C LEU A 35 12.12 -7.40 -5.18
N PHE A 36 11.54 -6.32 -5.67
CA PHE A 36 12.07 -4.96 -5.65
C PHE A 36 10.92 -3.96 -5.50
N CYS A 37 11.16 -2.86 -4.79
CA CYS A 37 10.20 -1.80 -4.54
C CYS A 37 10.67 -0.42 -5.04
N HIS A 38 11.75 -0.34 -5.79
CA HIS A 38 12.32 0.94 -6.25
C HIS A 38 11.37 1.80 -7.09
N HIS A 39 10.40 1.19 -7.77
CA HIS A 39 9.34 1.92 -8.48
C HIS A 39 8.50 2.82 -7.56
N PHE A 40 8.35 2.45 -6.28
CA PHE A 40 7.61 3.22 -5.28
C PHE A 40 8.52 4.04 -4.35
N PHE A 41 9.76 3.58 -4.14
CA PHE A 41 10.63 4.09 -3.07
C PHE A 41 12.04 4.46 -3.55
N ALA A 42 12.20 4.68 -4.86
CA ALA A 42 13.47 4.98 -5.51
C ALA A 42 14.58 3.96 -5.16
N ALA A 43 15.85 4.31 -5.40
CA ALA A 43 16.96 3.38 -5.24
C ALA A 43 17.16 2.89 -3.79
N GLU A 44 16.66 3.62 -2.80
CA GLU A 44 16.86 3.29 -1.39
C GLU A 44 15.94 2.17 -0.90
N GLU A 45 14.79 1.97 -1.56
CA GLU A 45 13.76 1.01 -1.17
C GLU A 45 13.36 1.12 0.32
N LYS A 46 13.24 2.34 0.84
CA LYS A 46 12.90 2.62 2.25
C LYS A 46 11.56 3.32 2.43
N ILE A 47 10.84 2.90 3.47
CA ILE A 47 9.68 3.61 4.02
C ILE A 47 10.15 4.42 5.24
N ILE A 48 9.87 5.74 5.23
CA ILE A 48 10.38 6.67 6.23
C ILE A 48 9.27 7.07 7.21
N GLY A 49 9.58 7.10 8.51
CA GLY A 49 8.71 7.68 9.54
C GLY A 49 7.80 6.69 10.25
N PHE A 50 8.00 5.39 10.08
CA PHE A 50 7.23 4.35 10.76
C PHE A 50 8.13 3.50 11.67
N GLU A 51 7.65 3.14 12.86
CA GLU A 51 8.30 2.09 13.69
C GLU A 51 7.98 0.70 13.15
N LYS A 52 6.74 0.52 12.69
CA LYS A 52 6.24 -0.69 12.02
C LYS A 52 5.25 -0.28 10.94
N VAL A 53 5.28 -0.92 9.78
CA VAL A 53 4.33 -0.65 8.70
C VAL A 53 4.14 -1.89 7.83
N GLN A 54 2.91 -2.14 7.43
CA GLN A 54 2.52 -3.08 6.39
C GLN A 54 1.70 -2.33 5.34
N VAL A 55 2.06 -2.52 4.07
CA VAL A 55 1.37 -2.03 2.89
C VAL A 55 0.76 -3.22 2.17
N ARG A 56 -0.56 -3.25 2.08
CA ARG A 56 -1.30 -4.25 1.32
C ARG A 56 -1.96 -3.56 0.13
N LEU A 57 -1.56 -3.94 -1.08
CA LEU A 57 -2.19 -3.52 -2.32
C LEU A 57 -3.16 -4.61 -2.75
N PHE A 58 -4.45 -4.35 -2.57
CA PHE A 58 -5.50 -5.20 -3.09
C PHE A 58 -5.77 -4.81 -4.53
N PHE A 59 -5.93 -5.78 -5.44
CA PHE A 59 -6.27 -5.47 -6.82
C PHE A 59 -7.23 -6.47 -7.44
N THR A 60 -8.08 -6.00 -8.36
CA THR A 60 -8.94 -6.87 -9.17
C THR A 60 -8.12 -7.49 -10.30
N PRO A 61 -8.08 -8.82 -10.47
CA PRO A 61 -7.26 -9.46 -11.51
C PRO A 61 -7.66 -9.12 -12.95
N THR A 62 -8.93 -8.75 -13.16
CA THR A 62 -9.51 -8.47 -14.49
C THR A 62 -9.42 -7.00 -14.88
N THR A 63 -9.71 -6.09 -13.94
CA THR A 63 -9.81 -4.65 -14.21
C THR A 63 -8.65 -3.84 -13.61
N PHE A 64 -7.75 -4.49 -12.85
CA PHE A 64 -6.58 -3.89 -12.21
C PHE A 64 -6.89 -2.66 -11.36
N GLN A 65 -8.12 -2.53 -10.85
CA GLN A 65 -8.49 -1.52 -9.85
C GLN A 65 -7.69 -1.83 -8.59
N VAL A 66 -7.19 -0.81 -7.90
CA VAL A 66 -6.30 -1.00 -6.73
C VAL A 66 -6.84 -0.29 -5.51
N TYR A 67 -6.80 -0.95 -4.36
CA TYR A 67 -6.99 -0.33 -3.06
C TYR A 67 -5.77 -0.56 -2.16
N VAL A 68 -5.22 0.52 -1.62
CA VAL A 68 -4.04 0.48 -0.76
C VAL A 68 -4.48 0.57 0.70
N HIS A 69 -4.23 -0.50 1.45
CA HIS A 69 -4.42 -0.53 2.89
C HIS A 69 -3.08 -0.39 3.61
N LEU A 70 -2.98 0.63 4.46
CA LEU A 70 -1.83 0.86 5.33
C LEU A 70 -2.18 0.50 6.78
N SER A 71 -1.37 -0.36 7.39
CA SER A 71 -1.42 -0.63 8.82
C SER A 71 -0.05 -0.44 9.45
N GLY A 72 -0.02 -0.13 10.74
CA GLY A 72 1.22 0.08 11.49
C GLY A 72 1.26 1.37 12.31
N GLN A 73 2.43 1.63 12.87
CA GLN A 73 2.69 2.69 13.85
C GLN A 73 3.66 3.71 13.26
N VAL A 74 3.18 4.95 13.16
CA VAL A 74 4.03 6.10 12.82
C VAL A 74 4.93 6.41 14.02
N SER A 75 6.18 6.79 13.74
CA SER A 75 7.14 7.14 14.79
C SER A 75 6.66 8.31 15.64
N SER A 76 6.87 8.23 16.95
CA SER A 76 6.62 9.35 17.87
C SER A 76 7.50 10.57 17.58
N LYS A 77 8.61 10.37 16.83
CA LYS A 77 9.49 11.44 16.34
C LYS A 77 8.87 12.24 15.18
N ALA A 78 7.77 11.78 14.60
CA ALA A 78 7.10 12.49 13.51
C ALA A 78 6.27 13.66 14.05
N ALA A 79 6.64 14.88 13.66
CA ALA A 79 5.88 16.09 14.03
C ALA A 79 4.43 16.08 13.53
N ASN A 80 4.16 15.40 12.41
CA ASN A 80 2.80 15.25 11.88
C ASN A 80 2.59 13.82 11.33
N PRO A 81 1.95 12.94 12.12
CA PRO A 81 1.73 11.56 11.71
C PRO A 81 0.86 11.40 10.45
N THR A 82 -0.13 12.28 10.28
CA THR A 82 -1.00 12.30 9.10
C THR A 82 -0.19 12.59 7.83
N LYS A 83 0.72 13.57 7.88
CA LYS A 83 1.59 13.92 6.75
C LYS A 83 2.51 12.75 6.35
N VAL A 84 3.01 11.98 7.32
CA VAL A 84 3.83 10.78 7.06
C VAL A 84 3.00 9.73 6.31
N ARG A 85 1.78 9.45 6.76
CA ARG A 85 0.86 8.51 6.09
C ARG A 85 0.48 8.97 4.68
N SER A 86 0.11 10.25 4.52
CA SER A 86 -0.26 10.80 3.21
C SER A 86 0.89 10.76 2.22
N LYS A 87 2.12 11.02 2.65
CA LYS A 87 3.30 10.92 1.80
C LYS A 87 3.53 9.48 1.32
N LEU A 88 3.39 8.49 2.21
CA LEU A 88 3.51 7.08 1.82
C LEU A 88 2.42 6.70 0.80
N LEU A 89 1.16 7.08 1.03
CA LEU A 89 0.09 6.84 0.05
C LEU A 89 0.37 7.50 -1.29
N GLN A 90 0.87 8.75 -1.28
CA GLN A 90 1.23 9.47 -2.49
C GLN A 90 2.31 8.73 -3.30
N GLN A 91 3.38 8.27 -2.63
CA GLN A 91 4.44 7.48 -3.26
C GLN A 91 3.89 6.21 -3.91
N LEU A 92 3.01 5.51 -3.19
CA LEU A 92 2.42 4.26 -3.65
C LEU A 92 1.44 4.42 -4.82
N THR A 93 0.83 5.59 -5.00
CA THR A 93 -0.31 5.80 -5.92
C THR A 93 -0.05 6.78 -7.06
N GLN A 94 0.95 7.65 -6.95
CA GLN A 94 1.28 8.64 -7.98
C GLN A 94 2.55 8.31 -8.75
N GLN A 95 3.51 7.60 -8.16
CA GLN A 95 4.77 7.27 -8.85
C GLN A 95 4.62 6.10 -9.82
N VAL A 96 3.69 5.19 -9.53
CA VAL A 96 3.42 4.02 -10.36
C VAL A 96 2.01 4.13 -10.94
N PRO A 97 1.86 4.16 -12.28
CA PRO A 97 0.55 4.13 -12.90
C PRO A 97 -0.06 2.74 -12.72
N PHE A 98 -1.17 2.65 -12.00
CA PHE A 98 -1.99 1.45 -12.03
C PHE A 98 -2.87 1.51 -13.30
N PRO A 99 -2.96 0.42 -14.08
CA PRO A 99 -3.80 0.39 -15.28
C PRO A 99 -5.29 0.62 -14.96
N GLY A 100 -5.76 0.05 -13.86
CA GLY A 100 -7.04 0.44 -13.25
C GLY A 100 -6.88 1.68 -12.36
N ARG A 101 -7.99 2.20 -11.85
CA ARG A 101 -7.96 3.37 -10.96
C ARG A 101 -7.60 2.95 -9.53
N VAL A 102 -7.06 3.89 -8.78
CA VAL A 102 -6.86 3.74 -7.33
C VAL A 102 -8.17 4.09 -6.62
N CYS A 103 -8.78 3.12 -5.97
CA CYS A 103 -9.91 3.31 -5.07
C CYS A 103 -9.45 4.01 -3.79
N LYS A 104 -10.20 5.02 -3.36
CA LYS A 104 -9.89 5.83 -2.17
C LYS A 104 -10.39 5.18 -0.89
N THR A 105 -11.39 4.31 -0.98
CA THR A 105 -12.03 3.68 0.18
C THR A 105 -12.22 2.17 -0.03
N PRO A 106 -12.31 1.37 1.05
CA PRO A 106 -12.69 -0.04 0.95
C PRO A 106 -14.04 -0.25 0.27
N ALA A 107 -15.02 0.63 0.55
CA ALA A 107 -16.37 0.52 0.00
C ALA A 107 -16.39 0.74 -1.52
N GLU A 108 -15.61 1.69 -2.01
CA GLU A 108 -15.40 1.89 -3.45
C GLU A 108 -14.77 0.66 -4.09
N PHE A 109 -13.75 0.07 -3.46
CA PHE A 109 -13.12 -1.15 -3.97
C PHE A 109 -14.08 -2.35 -3.98
N GLU A 110 -14.92 -2.51 -2.95
CA GLU A 110 -15.96 -3.55 -2.91
C GLU A 110 -16.97 -3.42 -4.06
N GLN A 111 -17.26 -2.20 -4.50
CA GLN A 111 -18.10 -1.99 -5.69
C GLN A 111 -17.39 -2.47 -6.95
N ARG A 112 -16.10 -2.16 -7.11
CA ARG A 112 -15.29 -2.57 -8.27
C ARG A 112 -15.08 -4.07 -8.41
N ILE A 113 -15.08 -4.82 -7.30
CA ILE A 113 -14.95 -6.29 -7.35
C ILE A 113 -16.20 -6.94 -7.96
N ARG A 114 -17.36 -6.28 -7.88
CA ARG A 114 -18.66 -6.80 -8.36
C ARG A 114 -18.93 -6.47 -9.83
N GLU A 115 -18.11 -5.61 -10.44
CA GLU A 115 -18.17 -5.20 -11.85
C GLU A 115 -17.47 -6.24 -12.74
#